data_AF-A9X6E0-F1
#
_entry.id   AF-A9X6E0-F1
#
_cell.length_a   1.000
_cell.length_b   1.000
_cell.length_c   1.000
_cell.angle_alpha   90.00
_cell.angle_beta   90.00
_cell.angle_gamma   90.00
#
_symmetry.space_group_name_H-M   'P 1'
#
loop_
_entity.id
_entity.type
_entity.pdbx_description
1 polymer ?
#
loop_
_entity_poly.entity_id
_entity_poly.type
_entity_poly.pdbx_seq_one_letter_code
_entity_poly.pdbx_strand_id
1 'polypeptide(L)'
;VMFDGSSIAGWKAINESDMVLMPDADTVHMDPFFAQSTMVILCDILDPVSGESYNRDPRGTAKKAEAYMKSEGIGDTIYVGPEAEFFVFDDVKYKADPYNTGFKLDSTELPSNDDTDYETGNLGHRPRIKGGYFPVPPIDSAQDMRSEMLTVLAEMGVRVEKHHHEVAAAQHELGIKFDTLVRNADKMLIYKYVVHQVANAYGKTATFMPKPIFGDNGSGMHVHQSIWKGGKPTFAGNEYAGLSESCLFYIGGIIKHAKAINAFTNPLTNSYKRLVPGYEAPVLLAYSARNRSASCRIPFGSSPKSKRVEVRFP
;
A
#
# COMPACT_ATOMS: atom_id res chain seq x y z
N VAL A 1 -6.53 -13.49 23.99
CA VAL A 1 -5.24 -13.19 24.67
C VAL A 1 -5.33 -11.79 25.26
N MET A 2 -4.93 -11.56 26.51
CA MET A 2 -4.95 -10.22 27.11
C MET A 2 -3.73 -9.41 26.68
N PHE A 3 -3.87 -8.09 26.53
CA PHE A 3 -2.75 -7.17 26.29
C PHE A 3 -3.04 -5.77 26.85
N ASP A 4 -2.00 -4.96 26.98
CA ASP A 4 -2.09 -3.57 27.41
C ASP A 4 -2.40 -2.64 26.22
N GLY A 5 -3.64 -2.20 26.13
CA GLY A 5 -4.13 -1.25 25.14
C GLY A 5 -3.78 0.22 25.44
N SER A 6 -3.30 0.55 26.64
CA SER A 6 -2.86 1.92 26.96
C SER A 6 -1.50 2.27 26.34
N SER A 7 -0.70 1.24 26.06
CA SER A 7 0.56 1.35 25.32
C SER A 7 0.38 1.59 23.81
N ILE A 8 -0.86 1.57 23.29
CA ILE A 8 -1.15 1.81 21.88
C ILE A 8 -1.73 3.22 21.70
N ALA A 9 -1.03 4.04 20.92
CA ALA A 9 -1.41 5.43 20.69
C ALA A 9 -2.84 5.56 20.16
N GLY A 10 -3.63 6.42 20.81
CA GLY A 10 -5.02 6.66 20.42
C GLY A 10 -6.01 5.57 20.85
N TRP A 11 -5.61 4.59 21.66
CA TRP A 11 -6.51 3.55 22.18
C TRP A 11 -6.99 3.89 23.60
N LYS A 12 -6.69 3.06 24.60
CA LYS A 12 -7.20 3.19 25.96
C LYS A 12 -6.39 4.14 26.81
N ALA A 13 -7.01 4.71 27.85
CA ALA A 13 -6.30 5.38 28.92
C ALA A 13 -5.67 4.33 29.85
N ILE A 14 -4.65 4.73 30.62
CA ILE A 14 -3.91 3.83 31.52
C ILE A 14 -4.79 3.16 32.59
N ASN A 15 -5.90 3.80 32.99
CA ASN A 15 -6.84 3.25 33.97
C ASN A 15 -7.88 2.29 33.35
N GLU A 16 -7.83 2.06 32.05
CA GLU A 16 -8.67 1.10 31.30
C GLU A 16 -7.80 0.29 30.31
N SER A 17 -6.56 -0.03 30.71
CA SER A 17 -5.52 -0.59 29.84
C SER A 17 -5.89 -1.93 29.22
N ASP A 18 -6.53 -2.81 29.98
CA ASP A 18 -6.68 -4.20 29.60
C ASP A 18 -7.61 -4.37 28.39
N MET A 19 -7.17 -5.15 27.41
CA MET A 19 -7.93 -5.41 26.18
C MET A 19 -7.73 -6.87 25.75
N VAL A 20 -8.63 -7.37 24.88
CA VAL A 20 -8.60 -8.75 24.40
C VAL A 20 -8.26 -8.81 22.91
N LEU A 21 -7.24 -9.59 22.57
CA LEU A 21 -6.99 -10.09 21.22
C LEU A 21 -7.82 -11.35 20.99
N MET A 22 -8.69 -11.31 19.98
CA MET A 22 -9.46 -12.47 19.49
C MET A 22 -8.85 -12.99 18.19
N PRO A 23 -8.18 -14.16 18.20
CA PRO A 23 -7.50 -14.69 17.01
C PRO A 23 -8.46 -15.07 15.87
N ASP A 24 -8.07 -14.75 14.65
CA ASP A 24 -8.77 -15.14 13.42
C ASP A 24 -8.02 -16.29 12.74
N ALA A 25 -8.53 -17.51 12.87
CA ALA A 25 -7.86 -18.73 12.41
C ALA A 25 -7.65 -18.77 10.88
N ASP A 26 -8.40 -18.00 10.09
CA ASP A 26 -8.22 -17.92 8.64
C ASP A 26 -6.96 -17.14 8.23
N THR A 27 -6.30 -16.49 9.18
CA THR A 27 -5.11 -15.63 8.94
C THR A 27 -3.79 -16.32 9.31
N VAL A 28 -3.84 -17.58 9.74
CA VAL A 28 -2.67 -18.32 10.20
C VAL A 28 -1.67 -18.51 9.06
N HIS A 29 -0.41 -18.14 9.31
CA HIS A 29 0.72 -18.42 8.42
C HIS A 29 2.03 -18.55 9.21
N MET A 30 3.04 -19.19 8.63
CA MET A 30 4.36 -19.28 9.23
C MET A 30 5.20 -18.05 8.87
N ASP A 31 5.97 -17.56 9.83
CA ASP A 31 6.95 -16.51 9.60
C ASP A 31 8.31 -17.14 9.23
N PRO A 32 8.87 -16.83 8.04
CA PRO A 32 10.11 -17.42 7.56
C PRO A 32 11.38 -16.72 8.08
N PHE A 33 11.25 -15.59 8.78
CA PHE A 33 12.39 -14.77 9.21
C PHE A 33 12.86 -15.08 10.64
N PHE A 34 11.98 -15.59 11.49
CA PHE A 34 12.39 -15.97 12.86
C PHE A 34 13.26 -17.22 12.86
N ALA A 35 14.32 -17.19 13.67
CA ALA A 35 15.20 -18.34 13.88
C ALA A 35 14.48 -19.55 14.50
N GLN A 36 13.41 -19.32 15.26
CA GLN A 36 12.54 -20.37 15.79
C GLN A 36 11.24 -20.40 14.99
N SER A 37 10.74 -21.59 14.70
CA SER A 37 9.46 -21.76 13.99
C SER A 37 8.36 -20.98 14.70
N THR A 38 7.86 -19.95 14.02
CA THR A 38 6.91 -19.00 14.58
C THR A 38 5.70 -18.91 13.67
N MET A 39 4.51 -19.02 14.27
CA MET A 39 3.24 -18.91 13.58
C MET A 39 2.61 -17.56 13.91
N VAL A 40 2.16 -16.86 12.88
CA VAL A 40 1.50 -15.56 12.98
C VAL A 40 -0.01 -15.75 12.85
N ILE A 41 -0.77 -15.06 13.70
CA ILE A 41 -2.23 -15.01 13.65
C ILE A 41 -2.68 -13.56 13.86
N LEU A 42 -3.49 -13.03 12.95
CA LEU A 42 -4.10 -11.73 13.13
C LEU A 42 -5.29 -11.82 14.08
N CYS A 43 -5.52 -10.75 14.83
CA CYS A 43 -6.57 -10.69 15.84
C CYS A 43 -7.47 -9.47 15.63
N ASP A 44 -8.74 -9.61 15.97
CA ASP A 44 -9.60 -8.47 16.26
C ASP A 44 -9.44 -8.06 17.73
N ILE A 45 -9.84 -6.83 18.03
CA ILE A 45 -9.77 -6.29 19.40
C ILE A 45 -11.16 -6.24 20.01
N LEU A 46 -11.31 -6.81 21.21
CA LEU A 46 -12.55 -6.80 21.98
C LEU A 46 -12.36 -6.06 23.32
N ASP A 47 -13.44 -5.46 23.79
CA ASP A 47 -13.54 -4.96 25.16
C ASP A 47 -13.51 -6.14 26.14
N PRO A 48 -12.71 -6.09 27.23
CA PRO A 48 -12.54 -7.22 28.14
C PRO A 48 -13.75 -7.49 29.02
N VAL A 49 -14.67 -6.52 29.20
CA VAL A 49 -15.83 -6.65 30.08
C VAL A 49 -17.06 -7.05 29.26
N SER A 50 -17.36 -6.31 28.20
CA SER A 50 -18.56 -6.59 27.40
C SER A 50 -18.35 -7.71 26.36
N GLY A 51 -17.10 -7.97 25.98
CA GLY A 51 -16.78 -8.87 24.86
C GLY A 51 -17.11 -8.30 23.49
N GLU A 52 -17.58 -7.05 23.41
CA GLU A 52 -17.93 -6.40 22.15
C GLU A 52 -16.70 -5.94 21.37
N SER A 53 -16.83 -5.80 20.05
CA SER A 53 -15.75 -5.31 19.19
C SER A 53 -15.36 -3.88 19.52
N TYR A 54 -14.06 -3.65 19.71
CA TYR A 54 -13.52 -2.34 20.02
C TYR A 54 -13.74 -1.36 18.86
N ASN A 55 -14.21 -0.16 19.16
CA ASN A 55 -14.60 0.82 18.15
C ASN A 55 -13.43 1.51 17.45
N ARG A 56 -12.20 1.38 17.97
CA ARG A 56 -10.98 1.90 17.33
C ARG A 56 -10.09 0.81 16.72
N ASP A 57 -10.58 -0.43 16.66
CA ASP A 57 -9.94 -1.49 15.89
C ASP A 57 -10.07 -1.19 14.39
N PRO A 58 -8.96 -0.96 13.66
CA PRO A 58 -9.02 -0.72 12.21
C PRO A 58 -9.59 -1.92 11.44
N ARG A 59 -9.27 -3.14 11.88
CA ARG A 59 -9.74 -4.37 11.24
C ARG A 59 -11.23 -4.57 11.47
N GLY A 60 -11.69 -4.35 12.71
CA GLY A 60 -13.10 -4.30 13.06
C GLY A 60 -13.88 -3.24 12.26
N THR A 61 -13.27 -2.08 11.98
CA THR A 61 -13.86 -1.04 11.13
C THR A 61 -14.03 -1.51 9.69
N ALA A 62 -13.03 -2.19 9.11
CA ALA A 62 -13.13 -2.77 7.77
C ALA A 62 -14.22 -3.86 7.69
N LYS A 63 -14.34 -4.73 8.69
CA LYS A 63 -15.42 -5.73 8.80
C LYS A 63 -16.80 -5.08 8.85
N LYS A 64 -16.96 -4.00 9.63
CA LYS A 64 -18.19 -3.21 9.71
C LYS A 64 -18.54 -2.57 8.37
N ALA A 65 -17.53 -2.09 7.61
CA ALA A 65 -17.76 -1.52 6.28
C ALA A 65 -18.27 -2.55 5.27
N GLU A 66 -17.70 -3.77 5.25
CA GLU A 66 -18.21 -4.87 4.42
C GLU A 66 -19.65 -5.25 4.80
N ALA A 67 -19.92 -5.39 6.11
CA ALA A 67 -21.24 -5.72 6.63
C ALA A 67 -22.28 -4.64 6.28
N TYR A 68 -21.91 -3.36 6.39
CA TYR A 68 -22.78 -2.23 6.06
C TYR A 68 -23.14 -2.19 4.58
N MET A 69 -22.16 -2.37 3.68
CA MET A 69 -22.42 -2.45 2.23
C MET A 69 -23.41 -3.59 1.90
N LYS A 70 -23.28 -4.72 2.59
CA LYS A 70 -24.19 -5.86 2.46
C LYS A 70 -25.59 -5.57 3.01
N SER A 71 -25.71 -4.91 4.16
CA SER A 71 -27.01 -4.57 4.75
C SER A 71 -27.81 -3.58 3.91
N GLU A 72 -27.12 -2.64 3.24
CA GLU A 72 -27.73 -1.70 2.29
C GLU A 72 -28.12 -2.35 0.95
N GLY A 73 -27.77 -3.62 0.74
CA GLY A 73 -28.12 -4.37 -0.48
C GLY A 73 -27.39 -3.89 -1.76
N ILE A 74 -26.36 -3.05 -1.62
CA ILE A 74 -25.56 -2.52 -2.74
C ILE A 74 -24.77 -3.65 -3.42
N GLY A 75 -24.27 -4.60 -2.63
CA GLY A 75 -23.56 -5.80 -3.07
C GLY A 75 -23.45 -6.80 -1.93
N ASP A 76 -22.75 -7.91 -2.15
CA ASP A 76 -22.37 -8.86 -1.10
C ASP A 76 -20.86 -8.96 -0.88
N THR A 77 -20.08 -8.48 -1.85
CA THR A 77 -18.61 -8.54 -1.84
C THR A 77 -18.03 -7.26 -2.41
N ILE A 78 -17.07 -6.65 -1.71
CA ILE A 78 -16.19 -5.62 -2.26
C ILE A 78 -14.81 -6.22 -2.45
N TYR A 79 -14.28 -6.17 -3.67
CA TYR A 79 -12.88 -6.50 -3.93
C TYR A 79 -12.05 -5.23 -3.99
N VAL A 80 -10.91 -5.25 -3.31
CA VAL A 80 -9.90 -4.20 -3.35
C VAL A 80 -8.57 -4.78 -3.83
N GLY A 81 -7.80 -4.01 -4.58
CA GLY A 81 -6.46 -4.37 -5.06
C GLY A 81 -5.52 -3.16 -4.91
N PRO A 82 -4.79 -3.03 -3.80
CA PRO A 82 -3.82 -1.96 -3.60
C PRO A 82 -2.48 -2.28 -4.28
N GLU A 83 -1.91 -1.28 -4.94
CA GLU A 83 -0.55 -1.28 -5.48
C GLU A 83 0.32 -0.37 -4.60
N ALA A 84 1.01 -0.96 -3.60
CA ALA A 84 1.82 -0.20 -2.66
C ALA A 84 3.26 -0.08 -3.16
N GLU A 85 3.58 1.07 -3.75
CA GLU A 85 4.93 1.43 -4.17
C GLU A 85 5.82 1.69 -2.95
N PHE A 86 7.12 1.47 -3.08
CA PHE A 86 8.10 1.69 -2.02
C PHE A 86 9.47 2.06 -2.58
N PHE A 87 10.34 2.57 -1.71
CA PHE A 87 11.75 2.79 -2.01
C PHE A 87 12.61 1.84 -1.20
N VAL A 88 13.79 1.50 -1.72
CA VAL A 88 14.84 0.79 -0.97
C VAL A 88 16.14 1.59 -1.02
N PHE A 89 16.65 1.98 0.13
CA PHE A 89 17.86 2.77 0.30
C PHE A 89 18.99 1.96 0.93
N ASP A 90 20.23 2.37 0.68
CA ASP A 90 21.42 1.80 1.29
C ASP A 90 21.74 2.46 2.64
N ASP A 91 21.46 3.77 2.77
CA ASP A 91 21.69 4.53 4.00
C ASP A 91 20.58 5.58 4.19
N VAL A 92 20.12 5.70 5.44
CA VAL A 92 19.10 6.68 5.84
C VAL A 92 19.52 7.31 7.15
N LYS A 93 19.78 8.62 7.12
CA LYS A 93 20.17 9.43 8.28
C LYS A 93 19.19 10.57 8.45
N TYR A 94 18.70 10.82 9.66
CA TYR A 94 17.84 11.96 9.95
C TYR A 94 18.08 12.52 11.35
N LYS A 95 17.77 13.81 11.53
CA LYS A 95 17.85 14.52 12.80
C LYS A 95 16.69 15.51 12.89
N ALA A 96 16.17 15.70 14.09
CA ALA A 96 15.08 16.62 14.37
C ALA A 96 15.32 17.33 15.71
N ASP A 97 16.49 17.94 15.86
CA ASP A 97 16.78 18.81 17.02
C ASP A 97 16.62 20.30 16.63
N PRO A 98 16.44 21.21 17.61
CA PRO A 98 16.17 22.63 17.35
C PRO A 98 17.21 23.38 16.51
N TYR A 99 18.44 22.88 16.41
CA TYR A 99 19.56 23.54 15.73
C TYR A 99 20.09 22.75 14.52
N ASN A 100 19.67 21.49 14.38
CA ASN A 100 20.05 20.59 13.32
C ASN A 100 18.87 19.66 13.00
N THR A 101 18.11 20.05 11.99
CA THR A 101 16.99 19.29 11.45
C THR A 101 17.24 19.01 9.98
N GLY A 102 17.13 17.75 9.58
CA GLY A 102 17.33 17.33 8.21
C GLY A 102 17.39 15.82 8.06
N PHE A 103 17.54 15.38 6.82
CA PHE A 103 17.74 13.98 6.49
C PHE A 103 18.67 13.85 5.28
N LYS A 104 19.30 12.68 5.15
CA LYS A 104 20.07 12.25 4.00
C LYS A 104 19.69 10.82 3.68
N LEU A 105 19.39 10.58 2.42
CA LEU A 105 19.10 9.25 1.87
C LEU A 105 20.21 8.94 0.88
N ASP A 106 20.58 7.68 0.79
CA ASP A 106 21.56 7.21 -0.18
C ASP A 106 21.14 5.88 -0.78
N SER A 107 21.47 5.69 -2.05
CA SER A 107 21.36 4.41 -2.74
C SER A 107 22.29 4.41 -3.95
N THR A 108 22.90 3.26 -4.24
CA THR A 108 23.76 3.09 -5.41
C THR A 108 23.07 3.43 -6.73
N GLU A 109 21.73 3.40 -6.79
CA GLU A 109 20.96 3.78 -7.97
C GLU A 109 20.69 5.29 -8.10
N LEU A 110 20.92 6.08 -7.05
CA LEU A 110 20.63 7.51 -7.09
C LEU A 110 21.60 8.25 -8.03
N PRO A 111 21.10 9.15 -8.90
CA PRO A 111 21.95 10.00 -9.74
C PRO A 111 22.93 10.88 -8.95
N SER A 112 22.70 11.11 -7.66
CA SER A 112 23.64 11.81 -6.77
C SER A 112 24.98 11.09 -6.62
N ASN A 113 25.07 9.83 -7.06
CA ASN A 113 26.26 8.99 -6.96
C ASN A 113 26.98 8.78 -8.31
N ASP A 114 26.65 9.56 -9.33
CA ASP A 114 27.26 9.47 -10.67
C ASP A 114 28.78 9.69 -10.66
N ASP A 115 29.29 10.51 -9.75
CA ASP A 115 30.70 10.87 -9.59
C ASP A 115 31.33 10.33 -8.29
N THR A 116 30.64 9.46 -7.56
CA THR A 116 31.15 8.89 -6.30
C THR A 116 32.32 7.94 -6.54
N ASP A 117 33.38 8.10 -5.76
CA ASP A 117 34.51 7.18 -5.71
C ASP A 117 34.16 5.95 -4.85
N TYR A 118 34.04 4.80 -5.51
CA TYR A 118 33.88 3.50 -4.85
C TYR A 118 35.21 2.74 -4.85
N GLU A 119 35.46 1.92 -3.83
CA GLU A 119 36.67 1.09 -3.74
C GLU A 119 36.86 0.19 -4.97
N THR A 120 35.75 -0.33 -5.53
CA THR A 120 35.74 -1.17 -6.73
C THR A 120 35.62 -0.38 -8.04
N GLY A 121 35.59 0.96 -7.98
CA GLY A 121 35.29 1.84 -9.10
C GLY A 121 33.79 2.09 -9.33
N ASN A 122 33.47 3.20 -9.99
CA ASN A 122 32.10 3.60 -10.30
C ASN A 122 31.66 3.04 -11.66
N LEU A 123 30.73 2.07 -11.65
CA LEU A 123 30.29 1.36 -12.86
C LEU A 123 29.26 2.13 -13.71
N GLY A 124 28.73 3.25 -13.22
CA GLY A 124 27.90 4.20 -13.98
C GLY A 124 26.49 3.78 -14.37
N HIS A 125 26.14 2.48 -14.37
CA HIS A 125 24.82 1.98 -14.78
C HIS A 125 23.70 2.37 -13.79
N ARG A 126 23.20 3.61 -13.89
CA ARG A 126 22.15 4.15 -12.99
C ARG A 126 20.91 4.63 -13.74
N PRO A 127 19.71 4.48 -13.14
CA PRO A 127 18.52 5.14 -13.65
C PRO A 127 18.67 6.65 -13.51
N ARG A 128 18.20 7.41 -14.51
CA ARG A 128 18.08 8.87 -14.40
C ARG A 128 16.91 9.23 -13.48
N ILE A 129 16.80 10.49 -13.09
CA ILE A 129 15.57 11.03 -12.49
C ILE A 129 14.39 10.69 -13.39
N LYS A 130 13.35 10.06 -12.85
CA LYS A 130 12.20 9.51 -13.59
C LYS A 130 12.54 8.47 -14.67
N GLY A 131 13.69 7.81 -14.55
CA GLY A 131 14.23 6.87 -15.53
C GLY A 131 14.22 5.41 -15.07
N GLY A 132 13.62 5.10 -13.93
CA GLY A 132 13.62 3.76 -13.33
C GLY A 132 12.60 2.79 -13.93
N TYR A 133 11.67 3.24 -14.78
CA TYR A 133 10.62 2.38 -15.33
C TYR A 133 10.91 2.00 -16.80
N PHE A 134 11.29 0.77 -17.14
CA PHE A 134 11.79 -0.33 -16.29
C PHE A 134 13.02 -0.95 -16.98
N PRO A 135 14.19 -0.27 -16.96
CA PRO A 135 15.37 -0.77 -17.64
C PRO A 135 15.78 -2.14 -17.07
N VAL A 136 16.44 -2.94 -17.89
CA VAL A 136 16.99 -4.23 -17.46
C VAL A 136 18.29 -4.03 -16.66
N PRO A 137 18.75 -5.04 -15.90
CA PRO A 137 20.09 -5.05 -15.32
C PRO A 137 21.17 -4.79 -16.39
N PRO A 138 22.29 -4.11 -16.05
CA PRO A 138 22.69 -3.73 -14.70
C PRO A 138 22.14 -2.37 -14.21
N ILE A 139 21.28 -1.68 -14.97
CA ILE A 139 20.70 -0.39 -14.51
C ILE A 139 19.70 -0.64 -13.36
N ASP A 140 18.87 -1.67 -13.49
CA ASP A 140 18.05 -2.17 -12.39
C ASP A 140 18.89 -3.11 -11.52
N SER A 141 19.28 -2.62 -10.33
CA SER A 141 20.17 -3.34 -9.41
C SER A 141 19.40 -4.22 -8.41
N ALA A 142 18.07 -4.15 -8.41
CA ALA A 142 17.22 -4.70 -7.36
C ALA A 142 16.33 -5.88 -7.85
N GLN A 143 16.56 -6.40 -9.06
CA GLN A 143 15.74 -7.47 -9.63
C GLN A 143 15.67 -8.73 -8.76
N ASP A 144 16.81 -9.21 -8.26
CA ASP A 144 16.86 -10.42 -7.42
C ASP A 144 16.16 -10.20 -6.08
N MET A 145 16.42 -9.07 -5.41
CA MET A 145 15.77 -8.71 -4.16
C MET A 145 14.23 -8.65 -4.31
N ARG A 146 13.71 -8.05 -5.39
CA ARG A 146 12.26 -8.05 -5.64
C ARG A 146 11.70 -9.45 -5.94
N SER A 147 12.48 -10.31 -6.60
CA SER A 147 12.09 -11.70 -6.86
C SER A 147 12.00 -12.50 -5.56
N GLU A 148 12.93 -12.28 -4.63
CA GLU A 148 12.89 -12.86 -3.29
C GLU A 148 11.67 -12.37 -2.49
N MET A 149 11.38 -11.06 -2.53
CA MET A 149 10.17 -10.51 -1.88
C MET A 149 8.88 -11.20 -2.37
N LEU A 150 8.75 -11.47 -3.67
CA LEU A 150 7.59 -12.21 -4.20
C LEU A 150 7.56 -13.67 -3.73
N THR A 151 8.73 -14.32 -3.68
CA THR A 151 8.86 -15.71 -3.22
C THR A 151 8.39 -15.83 -1.77
N VAL A 152 8.92 -14.97 -0.89
CA VAL A 152 8.57 -14.98 0.53
C VAL A 152 7.11 -14.57 0.77
N LEU A 153 6.57 -13.62 -0.02
CA LEU A 153 5.15 -13.30 0.02
C LEU A 153 4.28 -14.52 -0.30
N ALA A 154 4.66 -15.31 -1.31
CA ALA A 154 3.95 -16.52 -1.68
C ALA A 154 4.02 -17.60 -0.60
N GLU A 155 5.17 -17.75 0.06
CA GLU A 155 5.34 -18.66 1.21
C GLU A 155 4.45 -18.29 2.40
N MET A 156 4.23 -16.99 2.62
CA MET A 156 3.31 -16.46 3.64
C MET A 156 1.84 -16.46 3.18
N GLY A 157 1.51 -17.08 2.04
CA GLY A 157 0.13 -17.26 1.57
C GLY A 157 -0.43 -16.11 0.75
N VAL A 158 0.38 -15.12 0.36
CA VAL A 158 -0.06 -14.01 -0.50
C VAL A 158 0.07 -14.41 -1.97
N ARG A 159 -1.03 -14.32 -2.72
CA ARG A 159 -1.00 -14.59 -4.17
C ARG A 159 -0.39 -13.42 -4.93
N VAL A 160 0.85 -13.59 -5.36
CA VAL A 160 1.62 -12.59 -6.13
C VAL A 160 1.32 -12.62 -7.63
N GLU A 161 1.63 -11.54 -8.33
CA GLU A 161 1.41 -11.40 -9.79
C GLU A 161 2.67 -10.96 -10.55
N LYS A 162 3.29 -9.85 -10.16
CA LYS A 162 4.41 -9.22 -10.88
C LYS A 162 5.32 -8.47 -9.92
N HIS A 163 6.51 -8.09 -10.37
CA HIS A 163 7.32 -7.04 -9.75
C HIS A 163 7.97 -6.21 -10.85
N HIS A 164 8.27 -4.96 -10.57
CA HIS A 164 9.09 -4.12 -11.44
C HIS A 164 9.74 -2.99 -10.65
N HIS A 165 10.77 -2.42 -11.24
CA HIS A 165 11.26 -1.11 -10.85
C HIS A 165 10.21 -0.05 -11.24
N GLU A 166 10.05 0.98 -10.42
CA GLU A 166 9.13 2.09 -10.64
C GLU A 166 9.85 3.32 -11.22
N VAL A 167 9.12 4.41 -11.46
CA VAL A 167 9.63 5.57 -12.21
C VAL A 167 10.83 6.25 -11.56
N ALA A 168 10.83 6.47 -10.24
CA ALA A 168 11.96 7.09 -9.56
C ALA A 168 13.11 6.11 -9.35
N ALA A 169 14.35 6.61 -9.25
CA ALA A 169 15.50 5.80 -8.85
C ALA A 169 15.26 5.14 -7.48
N ALA A 170 15.68 3.88 -7.29
CA ALA A 170 15.47 3.12 -6.06
C ALA A 170 13.99 2.87 -5.68
N GLN A 171 13.05 3.05 -6.61
CA GLN A 171 11.62 2.85 -6.40
C GLN A 171 11.17 1.50 -6.99
N HIS A 172 10.24 0.84 -6.31
CA HIS A 172 9.78 -0.49 -6.67
C HIS A 172 8.27 -0.66 -6.43
N GLU A 173 7.68 -1.61 -7.16
CA GLU A 173 6.32 -2.10 -6.95
C GLU A 173 6.29 -3.63 -7.06
N LEU A 174 5.54 -4.27 -6.16
CA LEU A 174 5.14 -5.67 -6.27
C LEU A 174 3.62 -5.73 -6.47
N GLY A 175 3.16 -6.61 -7.35
CA GLY A 175 1.76 -6.86 -7.60
C GLY A 175 1.27 -8.05 -6.79
N ILE A 176 0.19 -7.84 -6.02
CA ILE A 176 -0.56 -8.92 -5.35
C ILE A 176 -1.98 -8.98 -5.89
N LYS A 177 -2.55 -10.17 -5.93
CA LYS A 177 -3.92 -10.37 -6.40
C LYS A 177 -4.90 -9.71 -5.42
N PHE A 178 -5.89 -9.01 -5.97
CA PHE A 178 -7.00 -8.46 -5.21
C PHE A 178 -7.70 -9.51 -4.34
N ASP A 179 -8.34 -9.06 -3.27
CA ASP A 179 -9.19 -9.87 -2.39
C ASP A 179 -10.29 -8.99 -1.76
N THR A 180 -11.10 -9.56 -0.87
CA THR A 180 -12.08 -8.77 -0.10
C THR A 180 -11.38 -7.68 0.73
N LEU A 181 -12.12 -6.66 1.15
CA LEU A 181 -11.55 -5.48 1.82
C LEU A 181 -10.70 -5.86 3.03
N VAL A 182 -11.25 -6.71 3.91
CA VAL A 182 -10.53 -7.14 5.13
C VAL A 182 -9.33 -8.01 4.77
N ARG A 183 -9.52 -9.01 3.92
CA ARG A 183 -8.46 -9.98 3.59
C ARG A 183 -7.32 -9.35 2.81
N ASN A 184 -7.59 -8.35 1.99
CA ASN A 184 -6.50 -7.66 1.31
C ASN A 184 -5.81 -6.60 2.17
N ALA A 185 -6.50 -6.01 3.14
CA ALA A 185 -5.84 -5.20 4.17
C ALA A 185 -4.89 -6.06 5.03
N ASP A 186 -5.32 -7.27 5.42
CA ASP A 186 -4.49 -8.26 6.11
C ASP A 186 -3.22 -8.58 5.28
N LYS A 187 -3.38 -8.88 3.98
CA LYS A 187 -2.26 -9.13 3.06
C LYS A 187 -1.32 -7.94 2.87
N MET A 188 -1.83 -6.71 2.94
CA MET A 188 -1.01 -5.52 2.83
C MET A 188 -0.09 -5.33 4.05
N LEU A 189 -0.47 -5.84 5.23
CA LEU A 189 0.43 -5.89 6.39
C LEU A 189 1.59 -6.87 6.14
N ILE A 190 1.27 -8.07 5.61
CA ILE A 190 2.29 -9.08 5.23
C ILE A 190 3.21 -8.51 4.14
N TYR A 191 2.65 -7.85 3.12
CA TYR A 191 3.41 -7.17 2.06
C TYR A 191 4.48 -6.25 2.64
N LYS A 192 4.08 -5.32 3.51
CA LYS A 192 5.01 -4.33 4.09
C LYS A 192 6.05 -4.99 4.97
N TYR A 193 5.65 -6.01 5.74
CA TYR A 193 6.55 -6.77 6.58
C TYR A 193 7.61 -7.51 5.76
N VAL A 194 7.22 -8.25 4.72
CA VAL A 194 8.16 -8.95 3.83
C VAL A 194 9.10 -7.98 3.13
N VAL A 195 8.60 -6.86 2.62
CA VAL A 195 9.44 -5.84 1.98
C VAL A 195 10.51 -5.31 2.95
N HIS A 196 10.13 -4.99 4.20
CA HIS A 196 11.12 -4.53 5.18
C HIS A 196 12.12 -5.62 5.56
N GLN A 197 11.66 -6.86 5.79
CA GLN A 197 12.50 -7.96 6.23
C GLN A 197 13.50 -8.41 5.16
N VAL A 198 13.05 -8.55 3.91
CA VAL A 198 13.93 -8.91 2.79
C VAL A 198 14.91 -7.77 2.50
N ALA A 199 14.47 -6.51 2.47
CA ALA A 199 15.40 -5.39 2.31
C ALA A 199 16.48 -5.38 3.41
N ASN A 200 16.09 -5.63 4.66
CA ASN A 200 17.02 -5.73 5.79
C ASN A 200 18.00 -6.91 5.65
N ALA A 201 17.56 -8.08 5.17
CA ALA A 201 18.43 -9.23 4.91
C ALA A 201 19.49 -8.94 3.82
N TYR A 202 19.16 -8.06 2.88
CA TYR A 202 20.08 -7.55 1.85
C TYR A 202 20.98 -6.40 2.34
N GLY A 203 20.92 -6.03 3.63
CA GLY A 203 21.68 -4.91 4.19
C GLY A 203 21.18 -3.54 3.74
N LYS A 204 19.90 -3.44 3.35
CA LYS A 204 19.23 -2.22 2.88
C LYS A 204 18.05 -1.85 3.79
N THR A 205 17.43 -0.71 3.54
CA THR A 205 16.27 -0.23 4.29
C THR A 205 15.15 0.22 3.35
N ALA A 206 13.96 -0.36 3.51
CA ALA A 206 12.81 -0.04 2.68
C ALA A 206 11.89 0.99 3.36
N THR A 207 11.19 1.81 2.56
CA THR A 207 10.19 2.75 3.06
C THR A 207 9.01 2.90 2.11
N PHE A 208 7.81 3.00 2.70
CA PHE A 208 6.55 3.26 2.02
C PHE A 208 6.13 4.73 2.11
N MET A 209 7.04 5.63 2.51
CA MET A 209 6.69 7.02 2.68
C MET A 209 6.29 7.66 1.33
N PRO A 210 5.28 8.56 1.29
CA PRO A 210 4.75 9.05 0.02
C PRO A 210 5.73 9.82 -0.87
N LYS A 211 6.71 10.50 -0.27
CA LYS A 211 7.66 11.36 -0.99
C LYS A 211 9.01 11.43 -0.26
N PRO A 212 9.90 10.44 -0.43
CA PRO A 212 11.24 10.50 0.14
C PRO A 212 12.16 11.46 -0.61
N ILE A 213 12.02 11.53 -1.94
CA ILE A 213 12.90 12.30 -2.83
C ILE A 213 12.14 13.49 -3.45
N PHE A 214 12.70 14.68 -3.31
CA PHE A 214 12.23 15.87 -4.03
C PHE A 214 12.69 15.81 -5.49
N GLY A 215 11.82 16.18 -6.44
CA GLY A 215 12.18 16.23 -7.86
C GLY A 215 12.04 14.91 -8.62
N ASP A 216 11.75 13.79 -7.96
CA ASP A 216 11.46 12.50 -8.58
C ASP A 216 10.05 11.98 -8.20
N ASN A 217 9.58 10.86 -8.74
CA ASN A 217 8.29 10.26 -8.38
C ASN A 217 8.21 9.90 -6.88
N GLY A 218 6.99 9.76 -6.36
CA GLY A 218 6.75 9.38 -4.96
C GLY A 218 5.83 8.16 -4.89
N SER A 219 5.86 7.44 -3.78
CA SER A 219 5.11 6.20 -3.59
C SER A 219 3.62 6.43 -3.37
N GLY A 220 2.79 5.88 -4.24
CA GLY A 220 1.34 5.74 -4.06
C GLY A 220 0.93 4.40 -3.45
N MET A 221 -0.33 4.35 -3.04
CA MET A 221 -1.05 3.09 -2.82
C MET A 221 -2.27 3.07 -3.73
N HIS A 222 -2.11 2.85 -5.04
CA HIS A 222 -3.25 2.89 -5.96
C HIS A 222 -4.24 1.78 -5.58
N VAL A 223 -5.49 2.14 -5.27
CA VAL A 223 -6.49 1.17 -4.81
C VAL A 223 -7.51 0.90 -5.91
N HIS A 224 -7.40 -0.26 -6.54
CA HIS A 224 -8.41 -0.79 -7.44
C HIS A 224 -9.61 -1.30 -6.64
N GLN A 225 -10.84 -0.95 -7.03
CA GLN A 225 -12.07 -1.25 -6.28
C GLN A 225 -13.19 -1.73 -7.20
N SER A 226 -13.89 -2.80 -6.81
CA SER A 226 -15.09 -3.28 -7.49
C SER A 226 -16.09 -3.91 -6.51
N ILE A 227 -17.38 -3.70 -6.75
CA ILE A 227 -18.46 -4.34 -5.98
C ILE A 227 -19.10 -5.45 -6.81
N TRP A 228 -19.50 -6.52 -6.11
CA TRP A 228 -20.13 -7.70 -6.68
C TRP A 228 -21.39 -8.08 -5.91
N LYS A 229 -22.35 -8.70 -6.60
CA LYS A 229 -23.61 -9.18 -6.04
C LYS A 229 -24.02 -10.48 -6.70
N GLY A 230 -24.29 -11.53 -5.91
CA GLY A 230 -24.60 -12.87 -6.39
C GLY A 230 -23.55 -13.43 -7.34
N GLY A 231 -22.26 -13.14 -7.09
CA GLY A 231 -21.15 -13.55 -7.95
C GLY A 231 -21.05 -12.83 -9.30
N LYS A 232 -21.79 -11.74 -9.51
CA LYS A 232 -21.74 -10.91 -10.73
C LYS A 232 -21.16 -9.52 -10.44
N PRO A 233 -20.33 -8.96 -11.34
CA PRO A 233 -19.76 -7.62 -11.14
C PRO A 233 -20.85 -6.56 -11.30
N THR A 234 -20.91 -5.60 -10.38
CA THR A 234 -21.92 -4.52 -10.44
C THR A 234 -21.39 -3.27 -11.13
N PHE A 235 -20.07 -3.17 -11.33
CA PHE A 235 -19.41 -1.99 -11.91
C PHE A 235 -19.34 -2.00 -13.44
N ALA A 236 -19.62 -3.13 -14.08
CA ALA A 236 -19.69 -3.23 -15.54
C ALA A 236 -21.06 -2.79 -16.06
N GLY A 237 -21.08 -1.98 -17.11
CA GLY A 237 -22.31 -1.48 -17.74
C GLY A 237 -22.05 -0.85 -19.10
N ASN A 238 -22.99 -0.05 -19.56
CA ASN A 238 -22.98 0.55 -20.91
C ASN A 238 -22.70 2.06 -20.90
N GLU A 239 -22.34 2.63 -19.75
CA GLU A 239 -22.03 4.05 -19.61
C GLU A 239 -20.58 4.36 -20.01
N TYR A 240 -20.11 5.56 -19.66
CA TYR A 240 -18.75 6.01 -19.93
C TYR A 240 -17.70 4.94 -19.60
N ALA A 241 -16.82 4.68 -20.56
CA ALA A 241 -15.75 3.69 -20.47
C ALA A 241 -16.23 2.27 -20.10
N GLY A 242 -17.49 1.90 -20.35
CA GLY A 242 -18.07 0.58 -20.04
C GLY A 242 -18.41 0.39 -18.56
N LEU A 243 -18.59 1.48 -17.83
CA LEU A 243 -19.04 1.45 -16.44
C LEU A 243 -20.56 1.31 -16.34
N SER A 244 -21.04 0.84 -15.20
CA SER A 244 -22.45 0.98 -14.82
C SER A 244 -22.72 2.36 -14.19
N GLU A 245 -23.98 2.76 -14.17
CA GLU A 245 -24.42 3.95 -13.45
C GLU A 245 -24.06 3.88 -11.95
N SER A 246 -24.20 2.70 -11.33
CA SER A 246 -23.82 2.49 -9.93
C SER A 246 -22.33 2.74 -9.68
N CYS A 247 -21.45 2.36 -10.62
CA CYS A 247 -20.03 2.69 -10.53
C CYS A 247 -19.78 4.20 -10.70
N LEU A 248 -20.53 4.88 -11.56
CA LEU A 248 -20.42 6.34 -11.71
C LEU A 248 -20.84 7.07 -10.42
N PHE A 249 -21.92 6.63 -9.76
CA PHE A 249 -22.31 7.16 -8.46
C PHE A 249 -21.30 6.84 -7.35
N TYR A 250 -20.71 5.64 -7.37
CA TYR A 250 -19.62 5.27 -6.46
C TYR A 250 -18.43 6.24 -6.59
N ILE A 251 -18.00 6.51 -7.83
CA ILE A 251 -16.96 7.50 -8.14
C ILE A 251 -17.40 8.91 -7.68
N GLY A 252 -18.65 9.29 -7.93
CA GLY A 252 -19.22 10.56 -7.48
C GLY A 252 -19.15 10.73 -5.96
N GLY A 253 -19.41 9.67 -5.18
CA GLY A 253 -19.24 9.64 -3.73
C GLY A 253 -17.79 9.87 -3.30
N ILE A 254 -16.83 9.19 -3.94
CA ILE A 254 -15.40 9.40 -3.69
C ILE A 254 -15.01 10.86 -3.94
N ILE A 255 -15.40 11.42 -5.09
CA ILE A 255 -15.07 12.81 -5.44
C ILE A 255 -15.72 13.80 -4.45
N LYS A 256 -17.00 13.60 -4.12
CA LYS A 256 -17.73 14.45 -3.17
C LYS A 256 -17.09 14.47 -1.78
N HIS A 257 -16.58 13.33 -1.32
CA HIS A 257 -16.03 13.17 0.02
C HIS A 257 -14.49 13.17 0.07
N ALA A 258 -13.80 13.44 -1.04
CA ALA A 258 -12.35 13.32 -1.17
C ALA A 258 -11.55 14.04 -0.07
N LYS A 259 -12.00 15.23 0.37
CA LYS A 259 -11.34 15.97 1.47
C LYS A 259 -11.34 15.19 2.79
N ALA A 260 -12.46 14.55 3.14
CA ALA A 260 -12.57 13.76 4.36
C ALA A 260 -11.86 12.40 4.21
N ILE A 261 -11.97 11.78 3.03
CA ILE A 261 -11.27 10.53 2.71
C ILE A 261 -9.75 10.72 2.85
N ASN A 262 -9.19 11.84 2.38
CA ASN A 262 -7.77 12.15 2.49
C ASN A 262 -7.24 12.19 3.93
N ALA A 263 -8.09 12.44 4.94
CA ALA A 263 -7.66 12.34 6.33
C ALA A 263 -7.27 10.91 6.73
N PHE A 264 -7.82 9.91 6.04
CA PHE A 264 -7.53 8.49 6.27
C PHE A 264 -6.59 7.90 5.22
N THR A 265 -6.76 8.27 3.95
CA THR A 265 -5.94 7.72 2.85
C THR A 265 -4.59 8.43 2.70
N ASN A 266 -4.48 9.67 3.17
CA ASN A 266 -3.26 10.48 3.10
C ASN A 266 -2.93 11.09 4.47
N PRO A 267 -2.76 10.26 5.51
CA PRO A 267 -2.80 10.70 6.90
C PRO A 267 -1.52 11.41 7.37
N LEU A 268 -0.50 11.55 6.51
CA LEU A 268 0.79 12.13 6.86
C LEU A 268 0.99 13.49 6.21
N THR A 269 1.72 14.39 6.89
CA THR A 269 2.17 15.65 6.29
C THR A 269 3.03 15.43 5.03
N ASN A 270 3.71 14.28 4.96
CA ASN A 270 4.49 13.86 3.80
C ASN A 270 3.61 13.44 2.60
N SER A 271 2.39 12.96 2.83
CA SER A 271 1.44 12.61 1.76
C SER A 271 1.19 13.80 0.84
N TYR A 272 1.04 14.99 1.41
CA TYR A 272 0.81 16.23 0.65
C TYR A 272 2.06 16.77 -0.05
N LYS A 273 3.24 16.18 0.16
CA LYS A 273 4.44 16.45 -0.65
C LYS A 273 4.46 15.61 -1.94
N ARG A 274 3.72 14.49 -1.97
CA ARG A 274 3.49 13.68 -3.18
C ARG A 274 2.45 14.30 -4.10
N LEU A 275 1.35 14.84 -3.56
CA LEU A 275 0.21 15.38 -4.30
C LEU A 275 0.51 16.76 -4.94
N VAL A 276 1.51 16.80 -5.82
CA VAL A 276 1.93 17.97 -6.60
C VAL A 276 2.05 17.60 -8.09
N PRO A 277 1.88 18.56 -9.02
CA PRO A 277 1.87 18.24 -10.44
C PRO A 277 3.21 17.66 -10.94
N GLY A 278 3.16 16.77 -11.94
CA GLY A 278 4.34 16.32 -12.69
C GLY A 278 4.96 14.97 -12.28
N TYR A 279 4.33 14.21 -11.38
CA TYR A 279 4.92 12.97 -10.81
C TYR A 279 3.94 11.78 -10.79
N GLU A 280 3.01 11.71 -11.74
CA GLU A 280 1.93 10.70 -11.82
C GLU A 280 1.01 10.61 -10.57
N ALA A 281 1.14 11.54 -9.63
CA ALA A 281 0.24 11.74 -8.50
C ALA A 281 -0.92 12.67 -8.90
N PRO A 282 -2.17 12.35 -8.50
CA PRO A 282 -3.31 13.14 -8.90
C PRO A 282 -3.40 14.46 -8.12
N VAL A 283 -3.57 15.57 -8.84
CA VAL A 283 -3.84 16.90 -8.27
C VAL A 283 -5.24 17.42 -8.61
N LEU A 284 -5.88 16.82 -9.61
CA LEU A 284 -7.25 17.14 -10.02
C LEU A 284 -8.20 16.06 -9.53
N LEU A 285 -9.25 16.48 -8.81
CA LEU A 285 -10.38 15.63 -8.44
C LEU A 285 -11.27 15.40 -9.67
N ALA A 286 -10.83 14.50 -10.53
CA ALA A 286 -11.52 14.08 -11.74
C ALA A 286 -11.46 12.55 -11.87
N TYR A 287 -12.34 12.01 -12.72
CA TYR A 287 -12.26 10.63 -13.18
C TYR A 287 -12.05 10.58 -14.68
N SER A 288 -11.28 9.61 -15.18
CA SER A 288 -10.96 9.52 -16.60
C SER A 288 -10.50 8.13 -16.99
N ALA A 289 -10.90 7.69 -18.18
CA ALA A 289 -10.43 6.44 -18.76
C ALA A 289 -8.94 6.53 -19.11
N ARG A 290 -8.16 5.53 -18.67
CA ARG A 290 -6.72 5.34 -18.97
C ARG A 290 -5.78 6.47 -18.53
N ASN A 291 -6.29 7.58 -18.01
CA ASN A 291 -5.48 8.74 -17.64
C ASN A 291 -4.90 8.62 -16.23
N ARG A 292 -3.57 8.56 -16.12
CA ARG A 292 -2.85 8.47 -14.84
C ARG A 292 -2.77 9.78 -14.05
N SER A 293 -3.15 10.93 -14.64
CA SER A 293 -3.21 12.21 -13.92
C SER A 293 -4.53 12.45 -13.16
N ALA A 294 -5.54 11.61 -13.38
CA ALA A 294 -6.84 11.69 -12.72
C ALA A 294 -6.83 11.01 -11.34
N SER A 295 -7.58 11.56 -10.38
CA SER A 295 -7.75 10.97 -9.05
C SER A 295 -8.42 9.59 -9.09
N CYS A 296 -9.42 9.42 -9.96
CA CYS A 296 -10.12 8.17 -10.20
C CYS A 296 -9.86 7.70 -11.64
N ARG A 297 -8.90 6.81 -11.84
CA ARG A 297 -8.60 6.25 -13.16
C ARG A 297 -9.51 5.05 -13.42
N ILE A 298 -9.96 4.90 -14.66
CA ILE A 298 -10.67 3.70 -15.12
C ILE A 298 -9.70 2.88 -15.98
N PRO A 299 -9.14 1.77 -15.45
CA PRO A 299 -8.22 0.93 -16.20
C PRO A 299 -8.89 0.32 -17.42
N PHE A 300 -8.10 0.05 -18.46
CA PHE A 300 -8.58 -0.75 -19.58
C PHE A 300 -8.79 -2.19 -19.12
N GLY A 301 -9.90 -2.78 -19.54
CA GLY A 301 -10.27 -4.16 -19.23
C GLY A 301 -11.24 -4.68 -20.28
N SER A 302 -10.95 -5.86 -20.83
CA SER A 302 -11.70 -6.49 -21.92
C SER A 302 -12.90 -7.32 -21.46
N SER A 303 -13.01 -7.57 -20.15
CA SER A 303 -14.08 -8.38 -19.55
C SER A 303 -14.91 -7.57 -18.55
N PRO A 304 -16.23 -7.80 -18.44
CA PRO A 304 -17.05 -7.25 -17.36
C PRO A 304 -16.46 -7.53 -15.96
N LYS A 305 -15.84 -8.70 -15.78
CA LYS A 305 -15.20 -9.09 -14.50
C LYS A 305 -13.96 -8.27 -14.14
N SER A 306 -13.36 -7.60 -15.12
CA SER A 306 -12.16 -6.76 -14.91
C SER A 306 -12.50 -5.29 -14.63
N LYS A 307 -13.80 -4.93 -14.67
CA LYS A 307 -14.25 -3.55 -14.56
C LYS A 307 -14.20 -3.05 -13.12
N ARG A 308 -13.49 -1.94 -12.93
CA ARG A 308 -13.13 -1.37 -11.62
C ARG A 308 -12.76 0.11 -11.75
N VAL A 309 -12.74 0.80 -10.62
CA VAL A 309 -12.11 2.12 -10.49
C VAL A 309 -10.77 1.96 -9.78
N GLU A 310 -9.75 2.68 -10.22
CA GLU A 310 -8.47 2.83 -9.52
C GLU A 310 -8.43 4.22 -8.86
N VAL A 311 -8.41 4.24 -7.53
CA VAL A 311 -8.29 5.46 -6.74
C VAL A 311 -6.81 5.71 -6.47
N ARG A 312 -6.24 6.77 -7.07
CA ARG A 312 -4.78 6.99 -7.15
C ARG A 312 -4.19 7.91 -6.09
N PHE A 313 -5.04 8.64 -5.38
CA PHE A 313 -4.59 9.62 -4.38
C PHE A 313 -4.06 9.01 -3.08
N PRO A 314 -4.53 7.84 -2.58
CA PRO A 314 -3.82 7.15 -1.51
C PRO A 314 -2.37 6.90 -1.91
#